data_AF-A0A3L8E0G4-F1
#
_entry.id   AF-A0A3L8E0G4-F1
#
_cell.length_a   1.000
_cell.length_b   1.000
_cell.length_c   1.000
_cell.angle_alpha   90.00
_cell.angle_beta   90.00
_cell.angle_gamma   90.00
#
_symmetry.space_group_name_H-M   'P 1'
#
loop_
_entity.id
_entity.type
_entity.pdbx_description
1 polymer ?
#
loop_
_entity_poly.entity_id
_entity_poly.type
_entity_poly.pdbx_seq_one_letter_code
_entity_poly.pdbx_strand_id
1 'polypeptide(L)'
;MLRASIFITALVALTSSISDAKTGKNWYKNSLVYQIYPRSFKDSNGDGIGDLNGITSKLEHIADIGADALWLSPIYSSPQGDFGYDIANYTGIDKDYGTLADFDELVTKAKSLGMKVILDFVPNHSSHEHEWFKKSVRRIKPYDEYYVWRDAKMVNGTRRPPNN
;
A
#
# COMPACT_ATOMS: atom_id res chain seq x y z
N MET A 1 4.92 4.42 75.17
CA MET A 1 5.74 4.79 73.99
C MET A 1 5.24 3.95 72.82
N LEU A 2 4.39 4.50 71.97
CA LEU A 2 3.76 3.80 70.85
C LEU A 2 4.14 4.56 69.57
N ARG A 3 4.87 3.92 68.66
CA ARG A 3 5.05 4.41 67.29
C ARG A 3 4.76 3.26 66.33
N ALA A 4 3.49 3.16 65.97
CA ALA A 4 3.05 2.33 64.85
C ALA A 4 3.50 3.01 63.56
N SER A 5 4.37 2.36 62.80
CA SER A 5 4.75 2.80 61.46
C SER A 5 3.79 2.18 60.46
N ILE A 6 2.94 3.00 59.85
CA ILE A 6 2.05 2.60 58.77
C ILE A 6 2.86 2.69 57.47
N PHE A 7 3.21 1.54 56.89
CA PHE A 7 3.70 1.47 55.52
C PHE A 7 2.50 1.59 54.58
N ILE A 8 2.33 2.76 53.96
CA ILE A 8 1.40 2.94 52.84
C ILE A 8 2.12 2.45 51.59
N THR A 9 1.82 1.24 51.15
CA THR A 9 2.19 0.75 49.83
C THR A 9 1.34 1.52 48.82
N ALA A 10 1.92 2.54 48.18
CA ALA A 10 1.29 3.22 47.06
C ALA A 10 1.26 2.24 45.87
N LEU A 11 0.12 1.59 45.68
CA LEU A 11 -0.18 0.86 44.46
C LEU A 11 -0.32 1.90 43.34
N VAL A 12 0.77 2.15 42.60
CA VAL A 12 0.69 2.91 41.36
C VAL A 12 0.03 1.99 40.34
N ALA A 13 -1.30 2.02 40.29
CA ALA A 13 -2.03 1.56 39.12
C ALA A 13 -1.66 2.53 37.98
N LEU A 14 -0.62 2.20 37.21
CA LEU A 14 -0.49 2.69 35.85
C LEU A 14 -1.66 2.07 35.09
N THR A 15 -2.84 2.67 35.23
CA THR A 15 -3.91 2.48 34.27
C THR A 15 -3.37 3.03 32.96
N SER A 16 -3.00 2.13 32.06
CA SER A 16 -2.58 2.42 30.69
C SER A 16 -3.73 3.12 29.95
N SER A 17 -3.84 4.42 30.13
CA SER A 17 -4.75 5.33 29.42
C SER A 17 -4.25 5.69 28.03
N ILE A 18 -3.37 4.87 27.44
CA ILE A 18 -2.80 5.08 26.11
C ILE A 18 -3.77 4.56 25.01
N SER A 19 -4.76 3.72 25.35
CA SER A 19 -5.57 3.04 24.31
C SER A 19 -6.75 3.83 23.75
N ASP A 20 -7.17 4.94 24.36
CA ASP A 20 -8.41 5.64 23.94
C ASP A 20 -8.20 6.70 22.83
N ALA A 21 -6.96 7.12 22.55
CA ALA A 21 -6.70 8.19 21.58
C ALA A 21 -6.72 7.74 20.10
N LYS A 22 -6.64 6.43 19.83
CA LYS A 22 -6.35 5.90 18.47
C LYS A 22 -7.58 5.53 17.62
N THR A 23 -8.80 5.54 18.19
CA THR A 23 -10.02 5.06 17.51
C THR A 23 -10.92 6.16 16.92
N GLY A 24 -10.51 7.43 17.03
CA GLY A 24 -11.29 8.57 16.53
C GLY A 24 -11.18 8.84 15.02
N LYS A 25 -12.07 9.69 14.50
CA LYS A 25 -12.10 10.19 13.10
C LYS A 25 -10.75 10.76 12.57
N ASN A 26 -9.80 11.02 13.45
CA ASN A 26 -8.51 11.63 13.15
C ASN A 26 -7.31 10.72 13.47
N TRP A 27 -7.48 9.39 13.44
CA TRP A 27 -6.43 8.41 13.73
C TRP A 27 -5.09 8.76 13.06
N TYR A 28 -5.14 9.22 11.79
CA TYR A 28 -3.97 9.56 10.97
C TYR A 28 -3.09 10.70 11.54
N LYS A 29 -3.61 11.58 12.40
CA LYS A 29 -2.85 12.77 12.86
C LYS A 29 -1.65 12.43 13.75
N ASN A 30 -1.74 11.32 14.51
CA ASN A 30 -0.73 10.89 15.47
C ASN A 30 -0.40 9.40 15.27
N SER A 31 -0.47 8.90 14.03
CA SER A 31 -0.23 7.50 13.72
C SER A 31 1.22 7.22 13.36
N LEU A 32 1.75 6.09 13.82
CA LEU A 32 2.95 5.51 13.24
C LEU A 32 2.56 4.70 12.00
N VAL A 33 3.00 5.15 10.82
CA VAL A 33 2.76 4.48 9.54
C VAL A 33 4.00 3.68 9.17
N TYR A 34 3.82 2.38 8.94
CA TYR A 34 4.88 1.49 8.49
C TYR A 34 4.73 1.22 6.98
N GLN A 35 5.66 1.74 6.18
CA GLN A 35 5.67 1.50 4.75
C GLN A 35 6.29 0.14 4.43
N ILE A 36 5.63 -0.63 3.57
CA ILE A 36 6.09 -1.92 3.08
C ILE A 36 6.30 -1.83 1.58
N TYR A 37 7.47 -2.26 1.13
CA TYR A 37 7.74 -2.61 -0.26
C TYR A 37 7.48 -4.12 -0.44
N PRO A 38 6.35 -4.57 -1.02
CA PRO A 38 5.87 -5.95 -0.93
C PRO A 38 6.89 -6.98 -1.40
N ARG A 39 7.46 -6.74 -2.60
CA ARG A 39 8.39 -7.64 -3.28
C ARG A 39 9.63 -8.04 -2.45
N SER A 40 10.02 -7.23 -1.46
CA SER A 40 11.23 -7.45 -0.66
C SER A 40 10.96 -7.68 0.82
N PHE A 41 9.70 -7.74 1.24
CA PHE A 41 9.38 -7.83 2.66
C PHE A 41 9.43 -9.25 3.19
N LYS A 42 8.60 -10.15 2.67
CA LYS A 42 8.59 -11.56 3.06
C LYS A 42 7.96 -12.43 1.98
N ASP A 43 8.74 -13.36 1.45
CA ASP A 43 8.28 -14.46 0.59
C ASP A 43 7.64 -15.56 1.46
N SER A 44 6.45 -16.03 1.10
CA SER A 44 5.73 -17.12 1.79
C SER A 44 5.69 -18.44 1.03
N ASN A 45 6.00 -18.45 -0.27
CA ASN A 45 5.81 -19.59 -1.16
C ASN A 45 7.13 -20.18 -1.71
N GLY A 46 8.26 -19.50 -1.49
CA GLY A 46 9.61 -19.92 -1.87
C GLY A 46 10.03 -19.54 -3.29
N ASP A 47 9.32 -18.64 -3.97
CA ASP A 47 9.65 -18.18 -5.33
C ASP A 47 10.68 -17.04 -5.38
N GLY A 48 11.10 -16.54 -4.21
CA GLY A 48 12.06 -15.45 -4.06
C GLY A 48 11.46 -14.05 -4.13
N ILE A 49 10.13 -13.92 -4.22
CA ILE A 49 9.39 -12.66 -4.26
C ILE A 49 8.53 -12.53 -3.01
N GLY A 50 8.59 -11.37 -2.35
CA GLY A 50 7.69 -11.07 -1.24
C GLY A 50 6.24 -10.91 -1.69
N ASP A 51 5.31 -11.45 -0.91
CA ASP A 51 3.90 -11.59 -1.27
C ASP A 51 2.94 -11.17 -0.12
N LEU A 52 1.65 -11.09 -0.40
CA LEU A 52 0.64 -10.65 0.58
C LEU A 52 0.53 -11.58 1.78
N ASN A 53 0.67 -12.89 1.59
CA ASN A 53 0.61 -13.87 2.67
C ASN A 53 1.82 -13.78 3.60
N GLY A 54 2.99 -13.49 3.03
CA GLY A 54 4.20 -13.15 3.77
C GLY A 54 4.02 -11.90 4.62
N ILE A 55 3.41 -10.85 4.08
CA ILE A 55 3.06 -9.65 4.86
C ILE A 55 2.07 -10.01 5.98
N THR A 56 1.00 -10.73 5.67
CA THR A 56 -0.03 -11.17 6.64
C THR A 56 0.60 -11.93 7.81
N SER A 57 1.56 -12.81 7.54
CA SER A 57 2.28 -13.60 8.55
C SER A 57 3.13 -12.77 9.52
N LYS A 58 3.38 -11.50 9.21
CA LYS A 58 4.22 -10.59 10.00
C LYS A 58 3.46 -9.42 10.62
N LEU A 59 2.14 -9.35 10.44
CA LEU A 59 1.34 -8.25 10.97
C LEU A 59 1.41 -8.11 12.50
N GLU A 60 1.52 -9.23 13.22
CA GLU A 60 1.70 -9.22 14.67
C GLU A 60 3.02 -8.56 15.09
N HIS A 61 4.10 -8.81 14.34
CA HIS A 61 5.38 -8.17 14.58
C HIS A 61 5.33 -6.65 14.28
N ILE A 62 4.63 -6.26 13.22
CA ILE A 62 4.48 -4.84 12.88
C ILE A 62 3.61 -4.12 13.93
N ALA A 63 2.58 -4.78 14.45
CA ALA A 63 1.77 -4.26 15.56
C ALA A 63 2.60 -4.13 16.85
N ASP A 64 3.50 -5.09 17.14
CA ASP A 64 4.40 -5.05 18.31
C ASP A 64 5.41 -3.88 18.26
N ILE A 65 5.86 -3.50 17.06
CA ILE A 65 6.65 -2.27 16.83
C ILE A 65 5.84 -1.00 17.18
N GLY A 66 4.51 -1.10 17.28
CA GLY A 66 3.61 0.00 17.63
C GLY A 66 3.02 0.73 16.43
N ALA A 67 3.08 0.13 15.23
CA ALA A 67 2.50 0.72 14.03
C ALA A 67 0.96 0.73 14.09
N ASP A 68 0.39 1.86 13.70
CA ASP A 68 -1.04 2.10 13.63
C ASP A 68 -1.61 1.80 12.24
N ALA A 69 -0.76 1.89 11.22
CA ALA A 69 -1.15 1.64 9.84
C ALA A 69 0.00 1.05 9.02
N LEU A 70 -0.38 0.25 8.04
CA LEU A 70 0.47 -0.22 6.96
C LEU A 70 0.24 0.69 5.75
N TRP A 71 1.32 1.08 5.08
CA TRP A 71 1.26 1.64 3.74
C TRP A 71 1.95 0.68 2.77
N LEU A 72 1.19 0.13 1.84
CA LEU A 72 1.72 -0.76 0.81
C LEU A 72 2.08 0.06 -0.42
N SER A 73 3.34 -0.03 -0.86
CA SER A 73 3.69 0.27 -2.26
C SER A 73 2.83 -0.59 -3.22
N PRO A 74 2.74 -0.24 -4.52
CA PRO A 74 1.75 -0.83 -5.43
C PRO A 74 1.71 -2.36 -5.44
N ILE A 75 0.50 -2.90 -5.26
CA ILE A 75 0.19 -4.35 -5.32
C ILE A 75 -0.69 -4.72 -6.50
N TYR A 76 -1.01 -3.76 -7.36
CA TYR A 76 -1.90 -3.94 -8.52
C TYR A 76 -1.22 -4.73 -9.62
N SER A 77 -2.02 -5.35 -10.50
CA SER A 77 -1.46 -6.04 -11.66
C SER A 77 -0.64 -5.08 -12.54
N SER A 78 0.62 -5.44 -12.79
CA SER A 78 1.59 -4.60 -13.49
C SER A 78 2.55 -5.47 -14.32
N PRO A 79 3.05 -4.99 -15.48
CA PRO A 79 4.15 -5.63 -16.19
C PRO A 79 5.50 -5.56 -15.47
N GLN A 80 5.56 -4.84 -14.33
CA GLN A 80 6.74 -4.66 -13.49
C GLN A 80 7.87 -3.87 -14.17
N GLY A 81 7.56 -3.04 -15.17
CA GLY A 81 8.53 -2.16 -15.82
C GLY A 81 9.04 -1.05 -14.92
N ASP A 82 8.24 -0.66 -13.93
CA ASP A 82 8.59 0.26 -12.82
C ASP A 82 8.14 -0.33 -11.48
N PHE A 83 8.37 -1.63 -11.29
CA PHE A 83 8.09 -2.38 -10.05
C PHE A 83 6.71 -2.10 -9.42
N GLY A 84 5.67 -2.04 -10.25
CA GLY A 84 4.28 -1.90 -9.81
C GLY A 84 3.66 -0.51 -10.03
N TYR A 85 4.46 0.52 -10.32
CA TYR A 85 3.93 1.86 -10.64
C TYR A 85 3.37 1.94 -12.07
N ASP A 86 3.76 1.05 -12.97
CA ASP A 86 3.15 0.85 -14.29
C ASP A 86 1.94 -0.09 -14.22
N ILE A 87 0.81 0.41 -13.73
CA ILE A 87 -0.41 -0.38 -13.45
C ILE A 87 -1.16 -0.75 -14.74
N ALA A 88 -1.45 -2.04 -14.94
CA ALA A 88 -2.25 -2.56 -16.05
C ALA A 88 -3.73 -2.83 -15.66
N ASN A 89 -4.00 -3.04 -14.36
CA ASN A 89 -5.36 -3.20 -13.83
C ASN A 89 -5.48 -2.67 -12.39
N TYR A 90 -6.16 -1.54 -12.21
CA TYR A 90 -6.36 -0.90 -10.90
C TYR A 90 -7.28 -1.66 -9.92
N THR A 91 -8.00 -2.68 -10.37
CA THR A 91 -8.93 -3.45 -9.52
C THR A 91 -8.48 -4.90 -9.31
N GLY A 92 -7.27 -5.25 -9.76
CA GLY A 92 -6.67 -6.56 -9.56
C GLY A 92 -5.45 -6.49 -8.66
N ILE A 93 -4.99 -7.65 -8.21
CA ILE A 93 -3.70 -7.83 -7.53
C ILE A 93 -2.70 -8.40 -8.55
N ASP A 94 -1.43 -8.06 -8.43
CA ASP A 94 -0.38 -8.69 -9.22
C ASP A 94 -0.27 -10.17 -8.85
N LYS A 95 -0.16 -11.03 -9.85
CA LYS A 95 -0.06 -12.48 -9.67
C LYS A 95 1.17 -12.88 -8.83
N ASP A 96 2.24 -12.07 -8.85
CA ASP A 96 3.44 -12.32 -8.06
C ASP A 96 3.19 -12.06 -6.55
N TYR A 97 2.16 -11.28 -6.21
CA TYR A 97 1.83 -10.93 -4.82
C TYR A 97 0.66 -11.74 -4.25
N GLY A 98 -0.19 -12.31 -5.11
CA GLY A 98 -1.30 -13.18 -4.72
C GLY A 98 -2.61 -12.81 -5.40
N THR A 99 -3.70 -12.93 -4.64
CA THR A 99 -5.08 -12.76 -5.11
C THR A 99 -5.82 -11.68 -4.31
N LEU A 100 -7.02 -11.31 -4.78
CA LEU A 100 -7.92 -10.45 -4.01
C LEU A 100 -8.32 -11.09 -2.67
N ALA A 101 -8.42 -12.42 -2.59
CA ALA A 101 -8.71 -13.12 -1.35
C ALA A 101 -7.56 -12.99 -0.34
N ASP A 102 -6.31 -13.13 -0.79
CA ASP A 102 -5.13 -12.90 0.06
C ASP A 102 -5.08 -11.44 0.57
N PHE A 103 -5.51 -10.48 -0.26
CA PHE A 103 -5.64 -9.09 0.18
C PHE A 103 -6.75 -8.90 1.23
N ASP A 104 -7.92 -9.53 1.04
CA ASP A 104 -9.01 -9.51 2.02
C ASP A 104 -8.58 -10.11 3.37
N GLU A 105 -7.79 -11.19 3.34
CA GLU A 105 -7.20 -11.79 4.54
C GLU A 105 -6.22 -10.84 5.25
N LEU A 106 -5.34 -10.19 4.49
CA LEU A 106 -4.41 -9.18 5.02
C LEU A 106 -5.18 -8.05 5.72
N VAL A 107 -6.17 -7.46 5.05
CA VAL A 107 -6.99 -6.37 5.59
C VAL A 107 -7.76 -6.84 6.83
N THR A 108 -8.31 -8.06 6.80
CA THR A 108 -9.05 -8.64 7.94
C THR A 108 -8.13 -8.83 9.15
N LYS A 109 -6.92 -9.36 8.96
CA LYS A 109 -5.94 -9.54 10.02
C LYS A 109 -5.39 -8.21 10.54
N ALA A 110 -5.09 -7.24 9.67
CA ALA A 110 -4.66 -5.91 10.09
C ALA A 110 -5.74 -5.23 10.95
N LYS A 111 -7.01 -5.32 10.52
CA LYS A 111 -8.14 -4.77 11.28
C LYS A 111 -8.33 -5.44 12.64
N SER A 112 -8.13 -6.76 12.76
CA SER A 112 -8.23 -7.46 14.06
C SER A 112 -7.12 -7.06 15.03
N LEU A 113 -5.98 -6.59 14.52
CA LEU A 113 -4.88 -6.00 15.28
C LEU A 113 -5.06 -4.49 15.55
N GLY A 114 -6.21 -3.91 15.16
CA GLY A 114 -6.48 -2.48 15.32
C GLY A 114 -5.77 -1.57 14.32
N MET A 115 -5.07 -2.14 13.33
CA MET A 115 -4.30 -1.40 12.33
C MET A 115 -5.17 -0.92 11.16
N LYS A 116 -4.69 0.10 10.44
CA LYS A 116 -5.23 0.53 9.14
C LYS A 116 -4.36 0.04 7.98
N VAL A 117 -4.95 -0.05 6.79
CA VAL A 117 -4.24 -0.35 5.55
C VAL A 117 -4.42 0.81 4.58
N ILE A 118 -3.32 1.34 4.08
CA ILE A 118 -3.25 2.40 3.08
C ILE A 118 -2.67 1.78 1.81
N LEU A 119 -3.35 1.99 0.68
CA LEU A 119 -2.86 1.62 -0.63
C LEU A 119 -2.24 2.84 -1.31
N ASP A 120 -1.08 2.66 -1.93
CA ASP A 120 -0.52 3.65 -2.85
C ASP A 120 -1.42 3.77 -4.09
N PHE A 121 -1.70 4.99 -4.55
CA PHE A 121 -2.57 5.25 -5.70
C PHE A 121 -1.85 6.09 -6.74
N VAL A 122 -1.79 5.60 -7.98
CA VAL A 122 -1.05 6.22 -9.09
C VAL A 122 -2.04 6.79 -10.13
N PRO A 123 -2.46 8.07 -9.99
CA PRO A 123 -3.45 8.67 -10.90
C PRO A 123 -2.85 9.24 -12.20
N ASN A 124 -1.54 9.50 -12.21
CA ASN A 124 -0.91 10.29 -13.28
C ASN A 124 -0.80 9.53 -14.61
N HIS A 125 -0.53 8.22 -14.55
CA HIS A 125 -0.34 7.36 -15.71
C HIS A 125 -0.80 5.94 -15.41
N SER A 126 -0.97 5.14 -16.48
CA SER A 126 -1.13 3.69 -16.39
C SER A 126 -0.22 3.01 -17.42
N SER A 127 -0.02 1.70 -17.30
CA SER A 127 0.81 0.92 -18.22
C SER A 127 0.32 1.00 -19.66
N HIS A 128 1.24 0.90 -20.61
CA HIS A 128 0.92 0.70 -22.02
C HIS A 128 0.17 -0.64 -22.28
N GLU A 129 0.21 -1.57 -21.33
CA GLU A 129 -0.59 -2.80 -21.38
C GLU A 129 -2.02 -2.63 -20.84
N HIS A 130 -2.35 -1.50 -20.21
CA HIS A 130 -3.70 -1.24 -19.72
C HIS A 130 -4.71 -1.16 -20.88
N GLU A 131 -5.91 -1.71 -20.67
CA GLU A 131 -6.99 -1.65 -21.66
C GLU A 131 -7.31 -0.23 -22.16
N TRP A 132 -7.17 0.79 -21.31
CA TRP A 132 -7.34 2.18 -21.73
C TRP A 132 -6.31 2.59 -22.77
N PHE A 133 -5.03 2.26 -22.56
CA PHE A 133 -3.97 2.58 -23.53
C PHE A 133 -4.20 1.83 -24.84
N LYS A 134 -4.45 0.51 -24.76
CA LYS A 134 -4.74 -0.35 -25.93
C LYS A 134 -5.92 0.17 -26.74
N LYS A 135 -6.98 0.68 -26.10
CA LYS A 135 -8.13 1.28 -26.79
C LYS A 135 -7.83 2.68 -27.32
N SER A 136 -7.10 3.50 -26.55
CA SER A 136 -6.74 4.87 -26.91
C SER A 136 -5.86 4.93 -28.16
N VAL A 137 -4.81 4.10 -28.23
CA VAL A 137 -3.89 4.06 -29.38
C VAL A 137 -4.61 3.62 -30.68
N ARG A 138 -5.69 2.85 -30.56
CA ARG A 138 -6.57 2.44 -31.67
C ARG A 138 -7.69 3.45 -31.96
N ARG A 139 -7.72 4.59 -31.26
CA ARG A 139 -8.74 5.64 -31.36
C ARG A 139 -10.17 5.14 -31.12
N ILE A 140 -10.34 4.18 -30.21
CA ILE A 140 -11.66 3.63 -29.83
C ILE A 140 -12.32 4.58 -28.82
N LYS A 141 -13.49 5.13 -29.16
CA LYS A 141 -14.29 5.97 -28.25
C LYS A 141 -14.88 5.17 -27.07
N PRO A 142 -14.96 5.74 -25.86
CA PRO A 142 -14.55 7.10 -25.46
C PRO A 142 -13.08 7.20 -24.99
N TYR A 143 -12.23 6.19 -25.28
CA TYR A 143 -10.86 6.10 -24.77
C TYR A 143 -9.83 6.86 -25.62
N ASP A 144 -10.22 7.36 -26.78
CA ASP A 144 -9.37 8.06 -27.75
C ASP A 144 -8.71 9.34 -27.19
N GLU A 145 -9.29 9.93 -26.13
CA GLU A 145 -8.77 11.10 -25.43
C GLU A 145 -8.27 10.83 -24.00
N TYR A 146 -8.19 9.56 -23.57
CA TYR A 146 -7.67 9.21 -22.23
C TYR A 146 -6.16 9.47 -22.06
N TYR A 147 -5.44 9.66 -23.16
CA TYR A 147 -4.00 9.93 -23.17
C TYR A 147 -3.69 11.16 -24.01
N VAL A 148 -2.57 11.82 -23.69
CA VAL A 148 -2.11 12.99 -24.43
C VAL A 148 -1.39 12.55 -25.70
N TRP A 149 -2.11 12.58 -26.82
CA TRP A 149 -1.56 12.30 -28.16
C TRP A 149 -1.19 13.60 -28.90
N ARG A 150 -0.01 13.64 -29.51
CA ARG A 150 0.45 14.73 -30.38
C ARG A 150 1.19 14.15 -31.57
N ASP A 151 0.98 14.73 -32.75
CA ASP A 151 1.71 14.36 -33.94
C ASP A 151 3.19 14.76 -33.80
N ALA A 152 4.08 13.91 -34.30
CA ALA A 152 5.50 14.19 -34.36
C ALA A 152 5.79 15.31 -35.39
N LYS A 153 6.83 16.11 -35.13
CA LYS A 153 7.40 17.02 -36.13
C LYS A 153 8.18 16.22 -37.17
N MET A 154 8.08 16.59 -38.45
CA MET A 154 8.88 15.99 -39.52
C MET A 154 10.04 16.93 -39.89
N VAL A 155 11.27 16.46 -39.76
CA VAL A 155 12.49 17.19 -40.13
C VAL A 155 13.32 16.31 -41.06
N ASN A 156 13.47 16.71 -42.32
CA ASN A 156 14.18 15.95 -43.37
C ASN A 156 13.73 14.47 -43.45
N GLY A 157 12.41 14.23 -43.43
CA GLY A 157 11.82 12.89 -43.46
C GLY A 157 11.93 12.10 -42.15
N THR A 158 12.56 12.65 -41.11
CA THR A 158 12.72 12.00 -39.81
C THR A 158 11.72 12.55 -38.79
N ARG A 159 11.09 11.67 -38.01
CA ARG A 159 10.21 12.06 -36.90
C ARG A 159 11.01 12.66 -35.75
N ARG A 160 10.52 13.76 -35.20
CA ARG A 160 11.05 14.47 -34.03
C ARG A 160 9.93 14.73 -33.01
N PRO A 161 10.24 14.82 -31.70
CA PRO A 161 9.25 15.20 -30.70
C PRO A 161 8.57 16.55 -31.04
N PRO A 162 7.31 16.78 -30.60
CA PRO A 162 6.58 18.00 -30.89
C PRO A 162 7.18 19.25 -30.20
N ASN A 163 7.93 19.07 -29.11
CA ASN A 163 8.62 20.11 -28.35
C ASN A 163 10.07 19.68 -28.02
N ASN A 164 10.80 20.49 -27.25
CA ASN A 164 12.26 20.48 -27.06
C ASN A 164 12.77 19.44 -26.06
#